data_AF-A0A2E2JCD3-F1
#
_entry.id   AF-A0A2E2JCD3-F1
#
_cell.length_a   1.000
_cell.length_b   1.000
_cell.length_c   1.000
_cell.angle_alpha   90.00
_cell.angle_beta   90.00
_cell.angle_gamma   90.00
#
_symmetry.space_group_name_H-M   'P 1'
#
loop_
_entity.id
_entity.type
_entity.pdbx_description
1 polymer ?
#
loop_
_entity_poly.entity_id
_entity_poly.type
_entity_poly.pdbx_seq_one_letter_code
_entity_poly.pdbx_strand_id
1 'polypeptide(L)'
;MSTEVKHFLITPEDGIREFSAEQAAMVAAGTRPLPELADRMVRYLQITLDDSEIGEIKVQTSGAFVAFDADGRVTEAHPPKDAESITGFEHDAIVQWSLRDVPTVAPTFH
;
A
#
# COMPACT_ATOMS: atom_id res chain seq x y z
N MET A 1 -4.33 19.00 6.95
CA MET A 1 -5.31 19.19 5.85
C MET A 1 -4.60 18.95 4.53
N SER A 2 -4.32 17.68 4.29
CA SER A 2 -3.57 17.12 3.19
C SER A 2 -4.10 15.71 2.97
N THR A 3 -4.36 15.37 1.72
CA THR A 3 -4.59 13.98 1.32
C THR A 3 -3.23 13.35 1.03
N GLU A 4 -2.89 12.28 1.73
CA GLU A 4 -1.67 11.52 1.52
C GLU A 4 -2.02 10.15 0.92
N VAL A 5 -1.27 9.73 -0.10
CA VAL A 5 -1.42 8.40 -0.70
C VAL A 5 -0.14 7.61 -0.49
N LYS A 6 -0.26 6.47 0.20
CA LYS A 6 0.81 5.52 0.46
C LYS A 6 0.60 4.26 -0.36
N HIS A 7 1.68 3.74 -0.91
CA HIS A 7 1.67 2.59 -1.80
C HIS A 7 2.47 1.45 -1.17
N PHE A 8 1.90 0.25 -1.15
CA PHE A 8 2.49 -0.90 -0.49
C PHE A 8 2.50 -2.14 -1.40
N LEU A 9 3.56 -2.93 -1.32
CA LEU A 9 3.60 -4.29 -1.84
C LEU A 9 3.79 -5.26 -0.68
N ILE A 10 2.98 -6.31 -0.65
CA ILE A 10 3.14 -7.43 0.28
C ILE A 10 3.91 -8.52 -0.45
N THR A 11 5.14 -8.78 -0.01
CA THR A 11 5.99 -9.83 -0.56
C THR A 11 5.45 -11.21 -0.10
N PRO A 12 5.74 -12.29 -0.84
CA PRO A 12 5.30 -13.64 -0.47
C PRO A 12 5.94 -14.18 0.83
N GLU A 13 6.89 -13.45 1.42
CA GLU A 13 7.49 -13.74 2.73
C GLU A 13 6.83 -12.93 3.86
N ASP A 14 5.59 -12.45 3.64
CA ASP A 14 4.84 -11.56 4.54
C ASP A 14 5.56 -10.23 4.85
N GLY A 15 6.49 -9.81 3.99
CA GLY A 15 7.17 -8.53 4.09
C GLY A 15 6.32 -7.41 3.51
N ILE A 16 6.14 -6.31 4.24
CA ILE A 16 5.47 -5.10 3.73
C ILE A 16 6.54 -4.12 3.27
N ARG A 17 6.48 -3.70 1.99
CA ARG A 17 7.31 -2.63 1.45
C ARG A 17 6.47 -1.42 1.09
N GLU A 18 6.91 -0.26 1.55
CA GLU A 18 6.31 1.04 1.25
C GLU A 18 7.04 1.72 0.10
N PHE A 19 6.27 2.35 -0.78
CA PHE A 19 6.74 3.12 -1.92
C PHE A 19 6.10 4.50 -1.89
N SER A 20 6.86 5.53 -2.27
CA SER A 20 6.28 6.83 -2.57
C SER A 20 5.46 6.77 -3.87
N ALA A 21 4.57 7.73 -4.09
CA ALA A 21 3.77 7.80 -5.32
C ALA A 21 4.62 7.78 -6.60
N GLU A 22 5.76 8.49 -6.61
CA GLU A 22 6.69 8.50 -7.73
C GLU A 22 7.33 7.12 -7.94
N GLN A 23 7.74 6.45 -6.87
CA GLN A 23 8.32 5.12 -6.96
C GLN A 23 7.30 4.08 -7.43
N ALA A 24 6.07 4.13 -6.91
CA ALA A 24 4.98 3.28 -7.34
C ALA A 24 4.67 3.48 -8.82
N ALA A 25 4.66 4.73 -9.30
CA ALA A 25 4.47 5.04 -10.71
C ALA A 25 5.58 4.48 -11.60
N MET A 26 6.85 4.57 -11.17
CA MET A 26 7.97 3.98 -11.90
C MET A 26 7.92 2.45 -11.95
N VAL A 27 7.50 1.80 -10.85
CA VAL A 27 7.32 0.35 -10.81
C VAL A 27 6.18 -0.07 -11.74
N ALA A 28 5.03 0.61 -11.65
CA ALA A 28 3.87 0.35 -12.51
C ALA A 28 4.16 0.60 -14.01
N ALA A 29 5.01 1.58 -14.33
CA ALA A 29 5.47 1.85 -15.68
C ALA A 29 6.56 0.86 -16.17
N GLY A 30 7.04 -0.05 -15.31
CA GLY A 30 8.13 -0.98 -15.62
C GLY A 30 9.50 -0.31 -15.79
N THR A 31 9.63 0.98 -15.49
CA THR A 31 10.89 1.74 -15.58
C THR A 31 11.78 1.52 -14.37
N ARG A 32 11.20 1.08 -13.24
CA ARG A 32 11.92 0.57 -12.08
C ARG A 32 11.60 -0.93 -11.89
N PRO A 33 12.45 -1.84 -12.38
CA PRO A 33 12.27 -3.27 -12.12
C PRO A 33 12.53 -3.60 -10.65
N LEU A 34 11.85 -4.64 -10.17
CA LEU A 34 12.01 -5.27 -8.86
C LEU A 34 12.41 -6.74 -9.07
N PRO A 35 13.70 -7.04 -9.32
CA PRO A 35 14.16 -8.40 -9.62
C PRO A 35 13.84 -9.43 -8.54
N GLU A 36 13.70 -8.99 -7.28
CA GLU A 36 13.28 -9.83 -6.16
C GLU A 36 11.85 -10.36 -6.28
N LEU A 37 11.04 -9.73 -7.14
CA LEU A 37 9.67 -10.13 -7.46
C LEU A 37 9.56 -10.78 -8.84
N ALA A 38 10.68 -11.11 -9.50
CA ALA A 38 10.67 -11.73 -10.82
C ALA A 38 9.85 -13.03 -10.86
N ASP A 39 9.05 -13.19 -11.92
CA ASP A 39 8.11 -14.31 -12.13
C ASP A 39 7.13 -14.53 -10.97
N ARG A 40 6.79 -13.47 -10.22
CA ARG A 40 5.87 -13.54 -9.09
C ARG A 40 4.67 -12.64 -9.30
N MET A 41 3.58 -13.05 -8.66
CA MET A 41 2.41 -12.22 -8.47
C MET A 41 2.36 -11.84 -6.99
N VAL A 42 2.20 -10.55 -6.71
CA VAL A 42 2.17 -10.01 -5.35
C VAL A 42 0.96 -9.13 -5.13
N ARG A 43 0.59 -8.96 -3.86
CA ARG A 43 -0.48 -8.05 -3.48
C ARG A 43 0.05 -6.63 -3.43
N TYR A 44 -0.72 -5.74 -4.02
CA TYR A 44 -0.54 -4.30 -3.95
C TYR A 44 -1.66 -3.67 -3.14
N LEU A 45 -1.29 -2.69 -2.33
CA LEU A 45 -2.19 -1.91 -1.50
C LEU A 45 -1.93 -0.43 -1.65
N GLN A 46 -3.01 0.32 -1.82
CA GLN A 46 -3.00 1.76 -1.74
C GLN A 46 -3.80 2.19 -0.52
N ILE A 47 -3.20 3.04 0.29
CA ILE A 47 -3.88 3.69 1.40
C ILE A 47 -3.93 5.18 1.12
N THR A 48 -5.14 5.73 1.15
CA THR A 48 -5.38 7.17 1.11
C THR A 48 -5.79 7.62 2.49
N LEU A 49 -4.97 8.50 3.08
CA LEU A 49 -5.23 9.18 4.34
C LEU A 49 -5.71 10.59 4.02
N ASP A 50 -6.83 11.00 4.60
CA ASP A 50 -7.37 12.34 4.45
C ASP A 50 -7.67 12.93 5.84
N ASP A 51 -6.89 13.95 6.23
CA ASP A 51 -7.04 14.71 7.49
C ASP A 51 -7.64 16.11 7.26
N SER A 52 -8.38 16.30 6.16
CA SER A 52 -9.00 17.59 5.83
C SER A 52 -10.11 17.98 6.79
N GLU A 53 -10.68 17.01 7.52
CA GLU A 53 -11.72 17.23 8.52
C GLU A 53 -11.10 17.33 9.92
N ILE A 54 -11.46 18.36 10.69
CA ILE A 54 -10.89 18.58 12.02
C ILE A 54 -11.40 17.50 12.96
N GLY A 55 -10.48 16.71 13.52
CA GLY A 55 -10.79 15.67 14.51
C GLY A 55 -11.14 14.30 13.90
N GLU A 56 -11.06 14.15 12.57
CA GLU A 56 -11.26 12.88 11.88
C GLU A 56 -10.14 12.65 10.85
N ILE A 57 -9.69 11.40 10.73
CA ILE A 57 -8.81 10.97 9.64
C ILE A 57 -9.56 9.88 8.88
N LYS A 58 -9.91 10.16 7.62
CA LYS A 58 -10.53 9.18 6.74
C LYS A 58 -9.44 8.31 6.14
N VAL A 59 -9.59 6.99 6.29
CA VAL A 59 -8.69 6.00 5.73
C VAL A 59 -9.44 5.23 4.66
N GLN A 60 -8.95 5.27 3.42
CA GLN A 60 -9.48 4.49 2.31
C GLN A 60 -8.41 3.51 1.83
N THR A 61 -8.79 2.24 1.69
CA THR A 61 -7.90 1.17 1.26
C THR A 61 -8.35 0.63 -0.10
N SER A 62 -7.40 0.45 -1.02
CA SER A 62 -7.63 -0.18 -2.33
C SER A 62 -6.59 -1.26 -2.57
N GLY A 63 -7.05 -2.47 -2.91
CA GLY A 63 -6.18 -3.61 -3.18
C GLY A 63 -6.15 -3.98 -4.66
N ALA A 64 -5.01 -4.46 -5.13
CA ALA A 64 -4.84 -5.10 -6.42
C ALA A 64 -3.81 -6.24 -6.31
N PHE A 65 -3.74 -7.09 -7.32
CA PHE A 65 -2.61 -7.98 -7.54
C PHE A 65 -1.81 -7.48 -8.73
N VAL A 66 -0.49 -7.58 -8.61
CA VAL A 66 0.46 -7.13 -9.63
C VAL A 66 1.34 -8.32 -9.99
N ALA A 67 1.36 -8.67 -11.27
CA ALA A 67 2.21 -9.70 -11.83
C ALA A 67 3.50 -9.08 -12.39
N PHE A 68 4.61 -9.77 -12.17
CA PHE A 68 5.94 -9.36 -12.62
C PHE A 68 6.51 -10.39 -13.60
N ASP A 69 7.22 -9.93 -14.64
CA ASP A 69 7.97 -10.80 -15.55
C ASP A 69 9.29 -11.30 -14.93
N ALA A 70 10.04 -12.10 -15.70
CA ALA A 70 11.34 -12.64 -15.32
C ALA A 70 12.41 -11.58 -15.03
N ASP A 71 12.24 -10.35 -15.53
CA ASP A 71 13.12 -9.20 -15.26
C ASP A 71 12.65 -8.36 -14.06
N GLY A 72 11.52 -8.74 -13.44
CA GLY A 72 10.92 -8.01 -12.33
C GLY A 72 10.19 -6.74 -12.74
N ARG A 73 9.70 -6.64 -13.98
CA ARG A 73 8.83 -5.54 -14.43
C ARG A 73 7.36 -5.93 -14.33
N VAL A 74 6.53 -4.94 -14.01
CA VAL A 74 5.08 -5.13 -13.98
C VAL A 74 4.57 -5.48 -15.37
N THR A 75 3.85 -6.58 -15.49
CA THR A 75 3.22 -7.04 -16.73
C THR A 75 1.71 -6.84 -16.71
N GLU A 76 1.08 -7.16 -15.58
CA GLU A 76 -0.36 -7.04 -15.40
C GLU A 76 -0.70 -6.58 -13.98
N ALA A 77 -1.82 -5.86 -13.85
CA ALA A 77 -2.45 -5.59 -12.57
C ALA A 77 -3.95 -5.89 -12.68
N HIS A 78 -4.48 -6.67 -11.74
CA HIS A 78 -5.90 -7.01 -11.69
C HIS A 78 -6.46 -6.80 -10.28
N PRO A 79 -7.77 -6.50 -10.15
CA PRO A 79 -8.40 -6.46 -8.84
C PRO A 79 -8.31 -7.84 -8.16
N PRO A 80 -8.30 -7.88 -6.81
CA PRO A 80 -8.37 -9.13 -6.08
C PRO A 80 -9.68 -9.85 -6.42
N LYS A 81 -9.60 -11.16 -6.67
CA LYS A 81 -10.80 -12.00 -6.72
C LYS A 81 -11.32 -12.19 -5.29
N ASP A 82 -12.60 -12.57 -5.12
CA ASP A 82 -13.20 -12.74 -3.78
C ASP A 82 -12.43 -13.71 -2.85
N ALA A 83 -11.75 -14.71 -3.41
CA ALA A 83 -10.91 -15.64 -2.64
C ALA A 83 -9.53 -15.08 -2.25
N GLU A 84 -9.18 -13.90 -2.75
CA GLU A 84 -7.87 -13.25 -2.63
C GLU A 84 -7.96 -11.88 -1.95
N SER A 85 -9.13 -11.56 -1.38
CA SER A 85 -9.34 -10.36 -0.58
C SER A 85 -8.37 -10.33 0.60
N ILE A 86 -7.88 -9.13 0.91
CA ILE A 86 -7.09 -8.88 2.12
C ILE A 86 -7.85 -9.34 3.36
N THR A 87 -7.15 -10.07 4.22
CA THR A 87 -7.71 -10.47 5.50
C THR A 87 -7.88 -9.24 6.40
N GLY A 88 -8.82 -9.29 7.35
CA GLY A 88 -9.01 -8.20 8.31
C GLY A 88 -7.74 -7.87 9.10
N PHE A 89 -6.90 -8.87 9.37
CA PHE A 89 -5.61 -8.67 10.04
C PHE A 89 -4.63 -7.87 9.18
N GLU A 90 -4.45 -8.24 7.91
CA GLU A 90 -3.56 -7.50 6.99
C GLU A 90 -4.06 -6.06 6.80
N HIS A 91 -5.38 -5.88 6.68
CA HIS A 91 -5.98 -4.56 6.61
C HIS A 91 -5.61 -3.72 7.84
N ASP A 92 -5.85 -4.24 9.04
CA ASP A 92 -5.62 -3.52 10.30
C ASP A 92 -4.14 -3.22 10.52
N ALA A 93 -3.26 -4.17 10.22
CA ALA A 93 -1.81 -3.97 10.32
C ALA A 93 -1.32 -2.83 9.41
N ILE A 94 -1.83 -2.75 8.19
CA ILE A 94 -1.37 -1.77 7.19
C ILE A 94 -2.01 -0.39 7.44
N VAL A 95 -3.24 -0.34 7.96
CA VAL A 95 -3.84 0.89 8.48
C VAL A 95 -3.03 1.43 9.67
N GLN A 96 -2.73 0.60 10.66
CA GLN A 96 -1.92 1.00 11.82
C GLN A 96 -0.52 1.46 11.39
N TRP A 97 0.11 0.74 10.47
CA TRP A 97 1.41 1.12 9.90
C TRP A 97 1.35 2.48 9.21
N SER A 98 0.29 2.76 8.45
CA SER A 98 0.12 4.02 7.73
C SER A 98 -0.08 5.21 8.66
N LEU A 99 -0.69 4.98 9.82
CA LEU A 99 -0.93 5.99 10.85
C LEU A 99 0.27 6.20 11.79
N ARG A 100 1.36 5.42 11.68
CA ARG A 100 2.51 5.47 12.61
C ARG A 100 3.17 6.86 12.70
N ASP A 101 3.12 7.61 11.60
CA ASP A 101 3.76 8.93 11.46
C ASP A 101 2.75 10.08 11.67
N VAL A 102 1.47 9.76 11.88
CA VAL A 102 0.47 10.76 12.24
C VAL A 102 0.77 11.19 13.67
N PRO A 103 1.07 12.47 13.93
CA PRO A 103 1.36 12.94 15.27
C PRO A 103 0.15 12.65 16.16
N THR A 104 0.35 11.78 17.14
CA THR A 104 -0.62 11.57 18.20
C THR A 104 -0.70 12.88 18.94
N VAL A 105 -1.80 13.61 18.78
CA VAL A 105 -2.05 14.81 19.56
C VAL A 105 -1.92 14.39 21.02
N ALA A 106 -0.92 14.93 21.72
CA ALA A 106 -0.67 14.56 23.11
C ALA A 106 -1.97 14.75 23.89
N PRO A 107 -2.41 13.78 24.71
CA PRO A 107 -3.61 13.96 25.51
C PRO A 107 -3.42 15.20 26.37
N THR A 108 -4.26 16.21 26.15
CA THR A 108 -4.27 17.41 26.98
C THR A 108 -5.09 17.05 28.21
N PHE A 109 -4.41 16.79 29.33
CA PHE A 109 -5.08 16.60 30.61
C PHE A 109 -5.52 17.97 31.12
N HIS A 110 -6.83 18.14 31.35
CA HIS A 110 -7.42 19.28 32.05
C HIS A 110 -7.56 19.00 33.54
#